data_AF-A0A3M1TUG3-F1
#
_entry.id   AF-A0A3M1TUG3-F1
#
_cell.length_a   1.000
_cell.length_b   1.000
_cell.length_c   1.000
_cell.angle_alpha   90.00
_cell.angle_beta   90.00
_cell.angle_gamma   90.00
#
_symmetry.space_group_name_H-M   'P 1'
#
loop_
_entity.id
_entity.type
_entity.pdbx_description
1 polymer ?
#
loop_
_entity_poly.entity_id
_entity_poly.type
_entity_poly.pdbx_seq_one_letter_code
_entity_poly.pdbx_strand_id
1 'polypeptide(L)'
;MKKEIGTTKSDAELGLNRNPESIANPKRLIADAIRIARQDEVKRRRRELSIEELYLPIGQKVSLTALERLPAYQQFKEAVRSAFRQLNYLH
;
A
#
# COMPACT_ATOMS: atom_id res chain seq x y z
N MET A 1 -6.14 -6.27 -0.66
CA MET A 1 -4.94 -6.60 0.15
C MET A 1 -5.04 -7.97 0.84
N LYS A 2 -5.99 -8.24 1.74
CA LYS A 2 -6.12 -9.55 2.42
C LYS A 2 -6.12 -10.77 1.49
N LYS A 3 -6.85 -10.68 0.37
CA LYS A 3 -6.85 -11.69 -0.70
C LYS A 3 -5.46 -11.93 -1.32
N GLU A 4 -4.66 -10.87 -1.50
CA GLU A 4 -3.31 -10.96 -2.09
C GLU A 4 -2.30 -11.56 -1.10
N ILE A 5 -2.48 -11.33 0.20
CA ILE A 5 -1.61 -11.86 1.25
C ILE A 5 -1.98 -13.32 1.60
N GLY A 6 -3.20 -13.75 1.25
CA GLY A 6 -3.70 -15.11 1.45
C GLY A 6 -4.18 -15.37 2.88
N THR A 7 -4.74 -14.36 3.55
CA THR A 7 -5.15 -14.47 4.97
C THR A 7 -6.62 -14.14 5.21
N THR A 8 -7.19 -14.76 6.23
CA THR A 8 -8.54 -14.50 6.76
C THR A 8 -8.54 -13.57 7.97
N LYS A 9 -7.36 -13.19 8.49
CA LYS A 9 -7.23 -12.27 9.63
C LYS A 9 -7.82 -10.89 9.30
N SER A 10 -8.42 -10.27 10.31
CA SER A 10 -9.02 -8.94 10.23
C SER A 10 -7.97 -7.83 10.12
N ASP A 11 -8.40 -6.63 9.71
CA ASP A 11 -7.48 -5.49 9.60
C ASP A 11 -6.95 -5.04 10.97
N ALA A 12 -7.70 -5.29 12.05
CA ALA A 12 -7.24 -5.07 13.41
C ALA A 12 -6.11 -6.05 13.79
N GLU A 13 -6.27 -7.35 13.50
CA GLU A 13 -5.24 -8.36 13.74
C GLU A 13 -3.97 -8.10 12.94
N LEU A 14 -4.10 -7.58 11.72
CA LEU A 14 -2.97 -7.23 10.86
C LEU A 14 -2.35 -5.86 11.20
N GLY A 15 -2.92 -5.11 12.16
CA GLY A 15 -2.47 -3.76 12.51
C GLY A 15 -2.75 -2.69 11.45
N LEU A 16 -3.61 -3.00 10.47
CA LEU A 16 -3.96 -2.15 9.33
C LEU A 16 -5.16 -1.22 9.59
N ASN A 17 -5.88 -1.38 10.70
CA ASN A 17 -7.00 -0.49 11.07
C ASN A 17 -6.49 0.85 11.61
N ARG A 18 -5.88 1.65 10.73
CA ARG A 18 -5.31 2.97 11.04
C ARG A 18 -5.56 3.93 9.88
N ASN A 19 -5.58 5.22 10.17
CA ASN A 19 -5.64 6.25 9.12
C ASN A 19 -4.36 6.17 8.27
N PRO A 20 -4.45 5.95 6.94
CA PRO A 20 -3.29 5.88 6.06
C PRO A 20 -2.34 7.08 6.17
N GLU A 21 -2.87 8.28 6.40
CA GLU A 21 -2.08 9.52 6.44
C GLU A 21 -1.31 9.72 7.74
N SER A 22 -1.65 8.99 8.81
CA SER A 22 -0.91 9.06 10.08
C SER A 22 0.23 8.04 10.16
N ILE A 23 0.41 7.19 9.13
CA ILE A 23 1.39 6.12 9.15
C ILE A 23 2.76 6.68 8.74
N ALA A 24 3.66 6.84 9.71
CA ALA A 24 5.02 7.33 9.46
C ALA A 24 5.87 6.39 8.56
N ASN A 25 5.64 5.07 8.61
CA ASN A 25 6.36 4.10 7.80
C ASN A 25 5.43 3.02 7.22
N PRO A 26 4.75 3.32 6.09
CA PRO A 26 3.74 2.42 5.51
C PRO A 26 4.36 1.13 4.95
N LYS A 27 5.60 1.18 4.45
CA LYS A 27 6.29 -0.03 3.95
C LYS A 27 6.52 -1.04 5.06
N ARG A 28 7.02 -0.57 6.21
CA ARG A 28 7.23 -1.43 7.38
C ARG A 28 5.92 -2.01 7.91
N LEU A 29 4.86 -1.20 7.98
CA LEU A 29 3.54 -1.67 8.42
C LEU A 29 3.02 -2.82 7.54
N ILE A 30 3.14 -2.69 6.23
CA ILE A 30 2.72 -3.75 5.28
C ILE A 30 3.58 -5.00 5.47
N ALA A 31 4.89 -4.86 5.63
CA ALA A 31 5.79 -5.99 5.89
C ALA A 31 5.42 -6.74 7.19
N ASP A 32 5.11 -6.01 8.25
CA ASP A 32 4.64 -6.57 9.52
C ASP A 32 3.27 -7.27 9.37
N ALA A 33 2.35 -6.68 8.62
CA ALA A 33 1.05 -7.30 8.33
C ALA A 33 1.21 -8.63 7.58
N ILE A 34 2.10 -8.71 6.58
CA ILE A 34 2.40 -9.96 5.86
C ILE A 34 2.99 -11.01 6.82
N ARG A 35 3.92 -10.59 7.68
CA ARG A 35 4.53 -11.47 8.69
C ARG A 35 3.48 -12.04 9.65
N ILE A 36 2.56 -11.21 10.13
CA ILE A 36 1.45 -11.62 11.02
C ILE A 36 0.48 -12.54 10.29
N ALA A 37 0.15 -12.23 9.04
CA ALA A 37 -0.76 -13.03 8.21
C ALA A 37 -0.29 -14.47 8.03
N ARG A 38 1.02 -14.68 7.95
CA ARG A 38 1.65 -15.98 7.69
C ARG A 38 2.31 -16.62 8.90
N GLN A 39 2.12 -16.05 10.09
CA GLN A 39 2.76 -16.54 11.31
C GLN A 39 2.43 -18.00 11.65
N ASP A 40 1.30 -18.50 11.14
CA ASP A 40 0.79 -19.86 11.38
C ASP A 40 1.23 -20.86 10.30
N GLU A 41 1.88 -20.41 9.22
CA GLU A 41 2.33 -21.27 8.13
C GLU A 41 3.65 -22.01 8.45
N VAL A 42 4.00 -23.02 7.66
CA VAL A 42 5.32 -23.68 7.76
C VAL A 42 6.45 -22.77 7.25
N LYS A 43 7.65 -22.89 7.84
CA LYS A 43 8.81 -21.98 7.61
C LYS A 43 9.14 -21.74 6.12
N ARG A 44 8.93 -22.73 5.26
CA ARG A 44 9.12 -22.63 3.80
C ARG A 44 8.14 -21.64 3.16
N ARG A 45 6.84 -21.76 3.45
CA ARG A 45 5.77 -20.93 2.87
C ARG A 45 5.77 -19.49 3.39
N ARG A 46 6.25 -19.27 4.62
CA ARG A 46 6.40 -17.93 5.20
C ARG A 46 7.30 -16.99 4.39
N ARG A 47 8.23 -17.52 3.59
CA ARG A 47 9.20 -16.74 2.80
C ARG A 47 8.78 -16.51 1.34
N GLU A 48 7.66 -17.08 0.91
CA GLU A 48 7.22 -17.06 -0.49
C GLU A 48 6.47 -15.77 -0.89
N LEU A 49 6.29 -14.82 0.01
CA LEU A 49 5.65 -13.55 -0.32
C LEU A 49 6.39 -12.38 0.32
N SER A 50 7.02 -11.60 -0.54
CA SER A 50 7.64 -10.34 -0.22
C SER A 50 6.67 -9.17 -0.47
N ILE A 51 6.97 -8.02 0.13
CA ILE A 51 6.21 -6.79 -0.15
C ILE A 51 6.34 -6.38 -1.63
N GLU A 52 7.44 -6.73 -2.29
CA GLU A 52 7.71 -6.39 -3.68
C GLU A 52 6.72 -7.06 -4.64
N GLU A 53 6.44 -8.34 -4.42
CA GLU A 53 5.48 -9.12 -5.19
C GLU A 53 4.04 -8.63 -5.04
N LEU A 54 3.74 -7.88 -3.96
CA LEU A 54 2.43 -7.32 -3.70
C LEU A 54 2.20 -5.97 -4.39
N TYR A 55 3.24 -5.21 -4.71
CA TYR A 55 3.05 -3.87 -5.26
C TYR A 55 2.37 -3.88 -6.63
N LEU A 56 2.73 -4.82 -7.51
CA LEU A 56 2.14 -4.92 -8.84
C LEU A 56 0.63 -5.22 -8.79
N PRO A 57 0.14 -6.28 -8.13
CA PRO A 57 -1.29 -6.57 -8.06
C PRO A 57 -2.06 -5.51 -7.27
N ILE A 58 -1.46 -4.88 -6.25
CA ILE A 58 -2.09 -3.77 -5.52
C ILE A 58 -2.24 -2.55 -6.44
N GLY A 59 -1.19 -2.16 -7.16
CA GLY A 59 -1.22 -1.01 -8.07
C GLY A 59 -2.29 -1.15 -9.16
N GLN A 60 -2.46 -2.35 -9.71
CA GLN A 60 -3.50 -2.63 -10.72
C GLN A 60 -4.92 -2.57 -10.17
N LYS A 61 -5.12 -2.88 -8.87
CA LYS A 61 -6.44 -2.92 -8.22
C LYS A 61 -6.76 -1.65 -7.42
N VAL A 62 -5.81 -0.73 -7.32
CA VAL A 62 -6.00 0.52 -6.59
C VAL A 62 -7.02 1.39 -7.32
N SER A 63 -8.04 1.81 -6.56
CA SER A 63 -9.04 2.74 -7.06
C SER A 63 -8.49 4.16 -7.05
N LEU A 64 -8.40 4.76 -8.23
CA LEU A 64 -7.99 6.17 -8.37
C LEU A 64 -8.94 7.11 -7.61
N THR A 65 -10.24 6.82 -7.60
CA THR A 65 -11.22 7.63 -6.86
C THR A 65 -11.05 7.55 -5.35
N ALA A 66 -10.53 6.42 -4.83
CA ALA A 66 -10.15 6.31 -3.43
C ALA A 66 -8.87 7.11 -3.13
N LEU A 67 -7.88 7.08 -4.02
CA LEU A 67 -6.67 7.89 -3.89
C LEU A 67 -6.97 9.38 -3.90
N GLU A 68 -7.92 9.83 -4.73
CA GLU A 68 -8.31 11.24 -4.80
C GLU A 68 -8.89 11.79 -3.49
N ARG A 69 -9.29 10.93 -2.55
CA ARG A 69 -9.76 11.36 -1.23
C ARG A 69 -8.63 11.61 -0.23
N LEU A 70 -7.39 11.26 -0.57
CA LEU A 70 -6.24 11.42 0.31
C LEU A 70 -5.54 12.77 0.05
N PRO A 71 -5.50 13.68 1.04
CA PRO A 71 -4.71 14.91 0.98
C PRO A 71 -3.29 14.72 0.44
N ALA A 72 -2.55 13.72 0.92
CA ALA A 72 -1.18 13.45 0.47
C ALA A 72 -1.10 13.15 -1.04
N TYR A 73 -2.09 12.42 -1.57
CA TYR A 73 -2.15 12.12 -3.00
C TYR A 73 -2.47 13.36 -3.83
N GLN A 74 -3.38 14.22 -3.36
CA GLN A 74 -3.68 15.48 -4.04
C GLN A 74 -2.46 16.41 -4.07
N GLN A 75 -1.72 16.50 -2.96
CA GLN A 75 -0.48 17.27 -2.91
C GLN A 75 0.56 16.73 -3.91
N PHE A 76 0.72 15.41 -3.98
CA PHE A 76 1.59 14.77 -4.98
C PHE A 76 1.14 15.10 -6.41
N LYS A 77 -0.15 14.95 -6.70
CA LYS A 77 -0.74 15.21 -8.04
C LYS A 77 -0.48 16.66 -8.48
N GLU A 78 -0.69 17.62 -7.59
CA GLU A 78 -0.44 19.04 -7.90
C GLU A 78 1.05 19.39 -7.99
N ALA A 79 1.91 18.76 -7.19
CA ALA A 79 3.37 18.92 -7.32
C ALA A 79 3.87 18.42 -8.69
N VAL A 80 3.40 17.25 -9.12
CA VAL A 80 3.72 16.70 -10.45
C VAL A 80 3.20 17.61 -11.55
N ARG A 81 1.95 18.05 -11.49
CA ARG A 81 1.38 18.99 -12.47
C ARG A 81 2.18 20.28 -12.55
N SER A 82 2.56 20.84 -11.40
CA SER A 82 3.36 22.06 -11.33
C SER A 82 4.73 21.87 -11.97
N ALA A 83 5.42 20.76 -11.71
CA ALA A 83 6.68 20.44 -12.36
C ALA A 83 6.53 20.30 -13.89
N PHE A 84 5.47 19.66 -14.37
CA PHE A 84 5.23 19.52 -15.80
C PHE A 84 4.90 20.86 -16.48
N ARG A 85 4.19 21.76 -15.79
CA ARG A 85 3.98 23.14 -16.26
C ARG A 85 5.28 23.91 -16.37
N GLN A 86 6.15 23.81 -15.35
CA GLN A 86 7.48 24.45 -15.36
C GLN A 86 8.36 23.94 -16.51
N LEU A 87 8.22 22.66 -16.87
CA LEU A 87 8.92 22.04 -17.99
C LEU A 87 8.24 22.25 -19.35
N ASN A 88 7.16 23.04 -19.41
CA ASN A 88 6.33 23.25 -20.61
C ASN A 88 5.77 21.97 -21.24
N TYR A 89 5.60 20.90 -20.45
CA TYR A 89 4.97 19.65 -20.89
C TYR A 89 3.47 19.62 -20.60
N LEU A 90 2.96 20.57 -19.82
CA LEU A 90 1.56 20.73 -19.50
C LEU A 90 1.24 22.23 -19.51
N HIS A 91 0.17 22.62 -20.18
CA HIS A 91 -0.30 24.01 -20.23
C HIS A 91 -1.45 24.22 -19.24
#